data_AF-A0A9K3LXF0-F1
#
_entry.id   AF-A0A9K3LXF0-F1
#
_cell.length_a   1.000
_cell.length_b   1.000
_cell.length_c   1.000
_cell.angle_alpha   90.00
_cell.angle_beta   90.00
_cell.angle_gamma   90.00
#
_symmetry.space_group_name_H-M   'P 1'
#
loop_
_entity.id
_entity.type
_entity.pdbx_description
1 polymer ?
#
loop_
_entity_poly.entity_id
_entity_poly.type
_entity_poly.pdbx_seq_one_letter_code
_entity_poly.pdbx_strand_id
1 'polypeptide(L)'
;MRNTLPQTYHRMTNWNIKSWSGPAPLFALLAMTAADAFVLPPLSFQLPLHDFDHSYHCTTPTQLQIVWDPRNAEVGSEWVDFPTPSQRTELKKEAKRRIARKKMPLYFFPNEETDGPWSLGTFEEVWSLLVEHEMITLRGICRKDRKSVYQTALLFCGELEDMISASQAGADNDEGNDDDDESNTVTLPVAVLSYQGHSALIYCPTLPTDHPDKFLLRTSVGQKNVWTAREKPLRDDRGQIIKEPRQVMDE
;
A
#
# COMPACT_ATOMS: atom_id res chain seq x y z
N MET A 1 59.88 5.80 10.23
CA MET A 1 58.51 5.83 10.77
C MET A 1 57.76 4.66 10.16
N ARG A 2 57.32 3.69 10.98
CA ARG A 2 56.85 2.37 10.51
C ARG A 2 55.36 2.44 10.14
N ASN A 3 55.08 2.13 8.89
CA ASN A 3 53.75 1.94 8.32
C ASN A 3 53.04 0.74 8.97
N THR A 4 51.78 0.92 9.36
CA THR A 4 50.86 -0.16 9.74
C THR A 4 49.69 -0.14 8.76
N LEU A 5 49.53 -1.23 8.02
CA LEU A 5 48.46 -1.50 7.06
C LEU A 5 47.21 -2.06 7.77
N PRO A 6 46.01 -1.94 7.16
CA PRO A 6 44.75 -2.30 7.80
C PRO A 6 44.49 -3.82 7.75
N GLN A 7 43.89 -4.34 8.83
CA GLN A 7 43.38 -5.70 8.93
C GLN A 7 42.14 -5.88 8.03
N THR A 8 42.21 -6.84 7.12
CA THR A 8 41.07 -7.36 6.36
C THR A 8 40.35 -8.45 7.16
N TYR A 9 39.05 -8.27 7.40
CA TYR A 9 38.17 -9.29 7.97
C TYR A 9 37.63 -10.20 6.87
N HIS A 10 38.06 -11.47 6.86
CA HIS A 10 37.42 -12.54 6.11
C HIS A 10 36.19 -13.05 6.86
N ARG A 11 34.97 -12.77 6.33
CA ARG A 11 33.73 -13.35 6.83
C ARG A 11 33.43 -14.64 6.06
N MET A 12 33.80 -15.79 6.63
CA MET A 12 33.34 -17.10 6.18
C MET A 12 31.93 -17.34 6.71
N THR A 13 30.96 -17.59 5.84
CA THR A 13 29.68 -18.20 6.22
C THR A 13 29.43 -19.43 5.37
N ASN A 14 29.89 -20.58 5.86
CA ASN A 14 29.45 -21.90 5.42
C ASN A 14 28.01 -22.14 5.91
N TRP A 15 27.04 -22.06 5.01
CA TRP A 15 25.67 -22.52 5.28
C TRP A 15 25.54 -23.98 4.84
N ASN A 16 25.67 -24.86 5.82
CA ASN A 16 25.47 -26.30 5.67
C ASN A 16 23.96 -26.58 5.63
N ILE A 17 23.40 -26.74 4.43
CA ILE A 17 22.01 -27.13 4.21
C ILE A 17 21.90 -28.63 4.44
N LYS A 18 21.55 -29.04 5.67
CA LYS A 18 21.10 -30.41 5.94
C LYS A 18 19.77 -30.64 5.23
N SER A 19 19.80 -31.48 4.20
CA SER A 19 18.63 -32.08 3.58
C SER A 19 17.88 -32.93 4.61
N TRP A 20 16.64 -32.54 4.93
CA TRP A 20 15.69 -33.39 5.64
C TRP A 20 14.91 -34.20 4.60
N SER A 21 15.30 -35.45 4.39
CA SER A 21 14.50 -36.45 3.70
C SER A 21 13.60 -37.15 4.72
N GLY A 22 12.43 -36.57 4.99
CA GLY A 22 11.35 -37.24 5.72
C GLY A 22 10.35 -37.85 4.72
N PRO A 23 9.85 -39.08 4.94
CA PRO A 23 8.82 -39.67 4.10
C PRO A 23 7.50 -38.90 4.24
N ALA A 24 6.88 -38.57 3.10
CA ALA A 24 5.60 -37.89 3.03
C ALA A 24 4.49 -38.74 3.69
N PRO A 25 3.69 -38.18 4.62
CA PRO A 25 2.49 -38.88 5.09
C PRO A 25 1.42 -38.86 4.01
N LEU A 26 1.04 -40.05 3.56
CA LEU A 26 -0.19 -40.36 2.82
C LEU A 26 -1.39 -39.94 3.68
N PHE A 27 -1.88 -38.71 3.51
CA PHE A 27 -3.17 -38.31 4.06
C PHE A 27 -4.28 -38.88 3.15
N ALA A 28 -4.89 -39.94 3.65
CA ALA A 28 -6.07 -40.57 3.07
C ALA A 28 -7.22 -39.55 2.99
N LEU A 29 -7.78 -39.43 1.79
CA LEU A 29 -8.89 -38.56 1.45
C LEU A 29 -10.19 -39.25 1.88
N LEU A 30 -10.74 -38.88 3.04
CA LEU A 30 -12.09 -39.29 3.45
C LEU A 30 -13.07 -38.18 3.06
N ALA A 31 -13.67 -38.32 1.88
CA ALA A 31 -14.80 -37.51 1.47
C ALA A 31 -16.07 -38.06 2.14
N MET A 32 -16.56 -37.40 3.18
CA MET A 32 -17.92 -37.61 3.68
C MET A 32 -18.83 -36.54 3.12
N THR A 33 -19.63 -36.94 2.13
CA THR A 33 -20.79 -36.19 1.63
C THR A 33 -21.97 -36.44 2.56
N ALA A 34 -22.24 -35.51 3.47
CA ALA A 34 -23.53 -35.43 4.18
C ALA A 34 -24.33 -34.29 3.54
N ALA A 35 -25.33 -34.67 2.73
CA ALA A 35 -26.33 -33.76 2.21
C ALA A 35 -27.43 -33.62 3.26
N ASP A 36 -27.29 -32.65 4.16
CA ASP A 36 -28.40 -32.24 5.03
C ASP A 36 -29.11 -31.04 4.41
N ALA A 37 -30.32 -31.32 3.92
CA ALA A 37 -31.27 -30.32 3.46
C ALA A 37 -31.83 -29.56 4.67
N PHE A 38 -31.13 -28.50 5.08
CA PHE A 38 -31.62 -27.56 6.08
C PHE A 38 -32.67 -26.64 5.44
N VAL A 39 -33.94 -27.05 5.53
CA VAL A 39 -35.09 -26.19 5.28
C VAL A 39 -35.22 -25.25 6.49
N LEU A 40 -34.65 -24.05 6.36
CA LEU A 40 -34.88 -22.98 7.34
C LEU A 40 -36.26 -22.35 7.11
N PRO A 41 -37.08 -22.16 8.16
CA PRO A 41 -38.29 -21.36 8.06
C PRO A 41 -37.95 -19.88 7.77
N PRO A 42 -38.79 -19.16 7.01
CA PRO A 42 -38.59 -17.73 6.79
C PRO A 42 -38.80 -16.97 8.10
N LEU A 43 -37.69 -16.65 8.78
CA LEU A 43 -37.69 -15.69 9.88
C LEU A 43 -37.80 -14.29 9.28
N SER A 44 -39.02 -13.76 9.25
CA SER A 44 -39.29 -12.35 9.00
C SER A 44 -38.80 -11.52 10.19
N PHE A 45 -37.50 -11.21 10.20
CA PHE A 45 -36.91 -10.23 11.09
C PHE A 45 -37.30 -8.83 10.59
N GLN A 46 -38.38 -8.27 11.14
CA GLN A 46 -38.60 -6.83 11.09
C GLN A 46 -37.63 -6.18 12.06
N LEU A 47 -36.45 -5.81 11.55
CA LEU A 47 -35.58 -4.89 12.27
C LEU A 47 -36.27 -3.52 12.31
N PRO A 48 -36.27 -2.83 13.47
CA PRO A 48 -36.67 -1.44 13.52
C PRO A 48 -35.75 -0.66 12.58
N LEU A 49 -36.33 -0.10 11.53
CA LEU A 49 -35.71 0.90 10.67
C LEU A 49 -35.55 2.15 11.55
N HIS A 50 -34.49 2.19 12.35
CA HIS A 50 -34.06 3.42 12.97
C HIS A 50 -33.43 4.21 11.83
N ASP A 51 -34.18 5.16 11.28
CA ASP A 51 -33.69 6.19 10.39
C ASP A 51 -32.66 7.02 11.16
N PHE A 52 -31.45 6.48 11.29
CA PHE A 52 -30.26 7.28 11.50
C PHE A 52 -30.00 7.96 10.18
N ASP A 53 -30.65 9.11 10.02
CA ASP A 53 -30.30 10.15 9.06
C ASP A 53 -28.94 10.75 9.46
N HIS A 54 -27.93 9.89 9.46
CA HIS A 54 -26.56 10.30 9.29
C HIS A 54 -26.30 10.11 7.81
N SER A 55 -26.63 11.13 7.04
CA SER A 55 -25.87 11.44 5.84
C SER A 55 -24.43 11.74 6.28
N TYR A 56 -23.70 10.70 6.68
CA TYR A 56 -22.32 10.60 6.30
C TYR A 56 -22.40 10.52 4.77
N HIS A 57 -22.51 11.69 4.13
CA HIS A 57 -21.80 11.89 2.89
C HIS A 57 -20.43 11.33 3.21
N CYS A 58 -20.17 10.14 2.69
CA CYS A 58 -18.89 9.49 2.69
C CYS A 58 -18.00 10.49 1.98
N THR A 59 -17.48 11.45 2.74
CA THR A 59 -16.61 12.51 2.29
C THR A 59 -15.45 11.73 1.72
N THR A 60 -15.41 11.79 0.40
CA THR A 60 -14.32 11.47 -0.51
C THR A 60 -13.05 11.06 0.24
N PRO A 61 -12.53 9.84 0.01
CA PRO A 61 -11.29 9.41 0.63
C PRO A 61 -10.21 10.42 0.25
N THR A 62 -9.65 11.10 1.26
CA THR A 62 -8.52 12.05 1.19
C THR A 62 -8.78 13.32 0.35
N GLN A 63 -8.56 14.49 0.93
CA GLN A 63 -8.75 15.79 0.27
C GLN A 63 -7.73 16.01 -0.88
N LEU A 64 -6.72 15.14 -0.94
CA LEU A 64 -5.63 15.13 -1.90
C LEU A 64 -5.93 14.22 -3.09
N GLN A 65 -6.91 14.64 -3.88
CA GLN A 65 -7.34 13.96 -5.12
C GLN A 65 -6.44 14.27 -6.33
N ILE A 66 -5.27 14.89 -6.11
CA ILE A 66 -4.45 15.43 -7.20
C ILE A 66 -2.99 14.99 -7.03
N VAL A 67 -2.70 13.76 -7.46
CA VAL A 67 -1.38 13.49 -8.02
C VAL A 67 -1.53 13.74 -9.52
N TRP A 68 -0.96 14.84 -10.01
CA TRP A 68 -0.85 15.10 -11.44
C TRP A 68 -0.33 13.84 -12.12
N ASP A 69 -1.17 13.24 -12.97
CA ASP A 69 -0.75 12.12 -13.78
C ASP A 69 -0.16 12.68 -15.07
N PRO A 70 1.19 12.60 -15.27
CA PRO A 70 1.82 13.07 -16.51
C PRO A 70 1.21 12.49 -17.78
N ARG A 71 0.50 11.38 -17.64
CA ARG A 71 -0.12 10.61 -18.72
C ARG A 71 -1.43 11.21 -19.22
N ASN A 72 -2.06 12.11 -18.45
CA ASN A 72 -3.39 12.63 -18.76
C ASN A 72 -3.42 14.16 -18.89
N ALA A 73 -2.28 14.77 -19.24
CA ALA A 73 -2.17 16.23 -19.39
C ALA A 73 -3.16 16.82 -20.42
N GLU A 74 -3.65 16.00 -21.37
CA GLU A 74 -4.57 16.44 -22.44
C GLU A 74 -6.06 16.14 -22.15
N VAL A 75 -6.37 15.18 -21.28
CA VAL A 75 -7.76 14.81 -20.94
C VAL A 75 -8.09 15.54 -19.65
N GLY A 76 -8.59 16.78 -19.81
CA GLY A 76 -8.73 17.77 -18.75
C GLY A 76 -9.09 17.22 -17.38
N SER A 77 -8.28 17.56 -16.38
CA SER A 77 -8.46 17.53 -14.91
C SER A 77 -9.61 16.68 -14.35
N GLU A 78 -9.82 15.46 -14.85
CA GLU A 78 -10.79 14.55 -14.25
C GLU A 78 -10.21 14.12 -12.90
N TRP A 79 -11.00 14.25 -11.85
CA TRP A 79 -10.61 13.92 -10.48
C TRP A 79 -10.25 12.43 -10.43
N VAL A 80 -8.96 12.12 -10.21
CA VAL A 80 -8.48 10.74 -10.15
C VAL A 80 -8.25 10.35 -8.69
N ASP A 81 -8.93 9.30 -8.24
CA ASP A 81 -8.69 8.73 -6.91
C ASP A 81 -7.24 8.28 -6.75
N PHE A 82 -6.59 8.72 -5.67
CA PHE A 82 -5.27 8.22 -5.27
C PHE A 82 -5.37 7.16 -4.17
N PRO A 83 -4.66 6.04 -4.28
CA PRO A 83 -4.09 5.46 -5.49
C PRO A 83 -5.22 4.91 -6.37
N THR A 84 -5.01 4.96 -7.68
CA THR A 84 -5.91 4.34 -8.66
C THR A 84 -6.10 2.85 -8.35
N PRO A 85 -7.22 2.21 -8.78
CA PRO A 85 -7.46 0.78 -8.52
C PRO A 85 -6.32 -0.14 -8.98
N SER A 86 -5.66 0.20 -10.10
CA SER A 86 -4.49 -0.53 -10.62
C SER A 86 -3.26 -0.36 -9.71
N GLN A 87 -2.93 0.89 -9.33
CA GLN A 87 -1.85 1.17 -8.38
C GLN A 87 -2.08 0.47 -7.04
N ARG A 88 -3.31 0.53 -6.51
CA ARG A 88 -3.70 -0.14 -5.27
C ARG A 88 -3.46 -1.65 -5.32
N THR A 89 -3.70 -2.28 -6.47
CA THR A 89 -3.45 -3.72 -6.68
C THR A 89 -1.96 -4.03 -6.64
N GLU A 90 -1.12 -3.22 -7.29
CA GLU A 90 0.33 -3.40 -7.28
C GLU A 90 0.94 -3.12 -5.90
N LEU A 91 0.46 -2.07 -5.21
CA LEU A 91 0.85 -1.76 -3.82
C LEU A 91 0.51 -2.91 -2.87
N LYS A 92 -0.66 -3.54 -3.01
CA LYS A 92 -1.01 -4.75 -2.24
C LYS A 92 -0.08 -5.93 -2.53
N LYS A 93 0.35 -6.12 -3.79
CA LYS A 93 1.33 -7.17 -4.14
C LYS A 93 2.70 -6.88 -3.53
N GLU A 94 3.15 -5.64 -3.54
CA GLU A 94 4.40 -5.24 -2.88
C GLU A 94 4.31 -5.43 -1.36
N ALA A 95 3.20 -5.03 -0.74
CA ALA A 95 2.99 -5.24 0.68
C ALA A 95 3.14 -6.72 1.09
N LYS A 96 2.53 -7.63 0.31
CA LYS A 96 2.69 -9.08 0.50
C LYS A 96 4.16 -9.52 0.37
N ARG A 97 4.91 -8.98 -0.60
CA ARG A 97 6.35 -9.24 -0.77
C ARG A 97 7.16 -8.75 0.44
N ARG A 98 6.89 -7.55 0.96
CA ARG A 98 7.57 -7.00 2.15
C ARG A 98 7.26 -7.81 3.41
N ILE A 99 6.00 -8.23 3.60
CA ILE A 99 5.59 -9.12 4.70
C ILE A 99 6.34 -10.46 4.61
N ALA A 100 6.38 -11.10 3.43
CA ALA A 100 7.08 -12.37 3.25
C ALA A 100 8.59 -12.26 3.54
N ARG A 101 9.20 -11.10 3.25
CA ARG A 101 10.60 -10.79 3.55
C ARG A 101 10.84 -10.30 4.98
N LYS A 102 9.80 -10.16 5.81
CA LYS A 102 9.86 -9.57 7.16
C LYS A 102 10.45 -8.15 7.17
N LYS A 103 10.17 -7.37 6.11
CA LYS A 103 10.60 -5.97 5.94
C LYS A 103 9.44 -4.97 6.02
N MET A 104 8.25 -5.43 6.44
CA MET A 104 7.09 -4.55 6.60
C MET A 104 7.15 -3.93 8.00
N PRO A 105 7.30 -2.61 8.13
CA PRO A 105 7.21 -1.94 9.42
C PRO A 105 5.79 -2.07 10.00
N LEU A 106 5.73 -2.23 11.32
CA LEU A 106 4.52 -2.39 12.09
C LEU A 106 4.48 -1.29 13.16
N TYR A 107 3.36 -0.59 13.26
CA TYR A 107 3.08 0.33 14.35
C TYR A 107 1.94 -0.22 15.21
N PHE A 108 2.09 -0.20 16.53
CA PHE A 108 1.07 -0.69 17.47
C PHE A 108 0.51 0.48 18.25
N PHE A 109 -0.78 0.75 18.08
CA PHE A 109 -1.44 1.81 18.85
C PHE A 109 -1.49 1.47 20.34
N PRO A 110 -1.23 2.47 21.21
CA PRO A 110 -1.48 2.32 22.63
C PRO A 110 -2.97 2.05 22.89
N ASN A 111 -3.27 1.43 24.03
CA ASN A 111 -4.63 1.03 24.36
C ASN A 111 -5.55 2.25 24.50
N GLU A 112 -5.01 3.38 24.99
CA GLU A 112 -5.77 4.61 25.18
C GLU A 112 -6.19 5.27 23.86
N GLU A 113 -5.46 5.06 22.76
CA GLU A 113 -5.68 5.75 21.47
C GLU A 113 -6.25 4.84 20.37
N THR A 114 -6.67 3.64 20.74
CA THR A 114 -7.11 2.59 19.81
C THR A 114 -8.35 2.95 18.99
N ASP A 115 -9.16 3.94 19.35
CA ASP A 115 -10.32 4.38 18.54
C ASP A 115 -10.32 5.91 18.32
N GLY A 116 -9.16 6.55 18.52
CA GLY A 116 -9.04 8.01 18.61
C GLY A 116 -9.58 8.61 19.93
N PRO A 117 -9.33 9.91 20.19
CA PRO A 117 -8.42 10.78 19.45
C PRO A 117 -6.95 10.34 19.61
N TRP A 118 -6.12 10.61 18.60
CA TRP A 118 -4.70 10.23 18.61
C TRP A 118 -3.84 11.39 19.09
N SER A 119 -2.77 11.08 19.83
CA SER A 119 -1.83 12.11 20.25
C SER A 119 -0.93 12.57 19.11
N LEU A 120 -0.38 13.77 19.23
CA LEU A 120 0.60 14.29 18.28
C LEU A 120 1.83 13.37 18.17
N GLY A 121 2.29 12.81 19.30
CA GLY A 121 3.41 11.87 19.32
C GLY A 121 3.16 10.61 18.47
N THR A 122 1.93 10.10 18.48
CA THR A 122 1.52 8.98 17.63
C THR A 122 1.60 9.34 16.14
N PHE A 123 1.15 10.54 15.76
CA PHE A 123 1.26 11.00 14.38
C PHE A 123 2.70 11.21 13.95
N GLU A 124 3.55 11.81 14.79
CA GLU A 124 4.99 12.00 14.51
C GLU A 124 5.72 10.67 14.34
N GLU A 125 5.43 9.68 15.19
CA GLU A 125 6.04 8.36 15.10
C GLU A 125 5.61 7.64 13.82
N VAL A 126 4.31 7.61 13.53
CA VAL A 126 3.78 7.03 12.29
C VAL A 126 4.33 7.75 11.06
N TRP A 127 4.43 9.07 11.11
CA TRP A 127 5.01 9.86 10.02
C TRP A 127 6.49 9.53 9.81
N SER A 128 7.28 9.41 10.88
CA SER A 128 8.69 9.03 10.78
C SER A 128 8.87 7.67 10.08
N LEU A 129 8.01 6.69 10.40
CA LEU A 129 8.01 5.37 9.76
C LEU A 129 7.58 5.43 8.29
N LEU A 130 6.63 6.30 7.95
CA LEU A 130 6.21 6.53 6.57
C LEU A 130 7.31 7.22 5.76
N VAL A 131 8.04 8.17 6.33
CA VAL A 131 9.21 8.81 5.68
C VAL A 131 10.29 7.79 5.38
N GLU A 132 10.54 6.81 6.26
CA GLU A 132 11.56 5.79 6.05
C GLU A 132 11.14 4.69 5.04
N HIS A 133 9.86 4.29 5.07
CA HIS A 133 9.43 3.06 4.39
C HIS A 133 8.31 3.22 3.35
N GLU A 134 7.69 4.39 3.21
CA GLU A 134 6.47 4.70 2.42
C GLU A 134 5.21 3.91 2.79
N MET A 135 5.34 2.73 3.41
CA MET A 135 4.25 1.80 3.64
C MET A 135 4.41 1.11 4.98
N ILE A 136 3.37 1.18 5.81
CA ILE A 136 3.36 0.60 7.14
C ILE A 136 2.04 -0.12 7.45
N THR A 137 2.09 -1.07 8.38
CA THR A 137 0.88 -1.68 8.95
C THR A 137 0.60 -1.11 10.33
N LEU A 138 -0.55 -0.47 10.45
CA LEU A 138 -1.16 0.00 11.68
C LEU A 138 -1.88 -1.15 12.39
N ARG A 139 -1.49 -1.49 13.61
CA ARG A 139 -2.07 -2.55 14.44
C ARG A 139 -2.82 -1.95 15.62
N GLY A 140 -4.05 -2.40 15.83
CA GLY A 140 -4.88 -1.95 16.95
C GLY A 140 -5.53 -0.58 16.72
N ILE A 141 -5.75 -0.19 15.47
CA ILE A 141 -6.41 1.09 15.11
C ILE A 141 -7.91 1.15 15.44
N CYS A 142 -8.52 0.00 15.71
CA CYS A 142 -9.86 -0.09 16.31
C CYS A 142 -9.99 -1.47 16.94
N ARG A 143 -10.30 -1.56 18.23
CA ARG A 143 -10.45 -2.86 18.93
C ARG A 143 -11.91 -3.25 19.17
N LYS A 144 -12.80 -2.27 19.30
CA LYS A 144 -14.21 -2.53 19.64
C LYS A 144 -14.93 -3.28 18.52
N ASP A 145 -14.75 -2.84 17.28
CA ASP A 145 -15.39 -3.45 16.12
C ASP A 145 -14.41 -3.57 14.96
N ARG A 146 -14.47 -4.70 14.25
CA ARG A 146 -13.68 -4.94 13.03
C ARG A 146 -14.26 -4.20 11.84
N LYS A 147 -15.57 -3.92 11.85
CA LYS A 147 -16.24 -3.23 10.74
C LYS A 147 -15.87 -1.75 10.67
N SER A 148 -15.57 -1.12 11.82
CA SER A 148 -15.16 0.27 11.91
C SER A 148 -13.68 0.50 11.56
N VAL A 149 -12.84 -0.54 11.51
CA VAL A 149 -11.39 -0.41 11.26
C VAL A 149 -11.08 0.39 10.00
N TYR A 150 -11.84 0.19 8.92
CA TYR A 150 -11.63 0.94 7.68
C TYR A 150 -11.95 2.43 7.86
N GLN A 151 -13.10 2.75 8.48
CA GLN A 151 -13.52 4.13 8.71
C GLN A 151 -12.55 4.85 9.65
N THR A 152 -12.16 4.20 10.75
CA THR A 152 -11.20 4.74 11.71
C THR A 152 -9.83 4.95 11.06
N ALA A 153 -9.39 4.05 10.17
CA ALA A 153 -8.17 4.25 9.40
C ALA A 153 -8.23 5.42 8.42
N LEU A 154 -9.38 5.65 7.78
CA LEU A 154 -9.57 6.82 6.92
C LEU A 154 -9.50 8.12 7.72
N LEU A 155 -10.13 8.17 8.89
CA LEU A 155 -10.06 9.33 9.79
C LEU A 155 -8.61 9.60 10.21
N PHE A 156 -7.89 8.55 10.66
CA PHE A 156 -6.48 8.67 11.01
C PHE A 156 -5.63 9.21 9.85
N CYS A 157 -5.83 8.71 8.63
CA CYS A 157 -5.11 9.21 7.46
C CYS A 157 -5.41 10.67 7.15
N GLY A 158 -6.66 11.11 7.27
CA GLY A 158 -7.04 12.52 7.09
C GLY A 158 -6.39 13.44 8.11
N GLU A 159 -6.45 13.10 9.40
CA GLU A 159 -5.79 13.88 10.46
C GLU A 159 -4.27 13.92 10.29
N LEU A 160 -3.67 12.83 9.80
CA LEU A 160 -2.24 12.78 9.48
C LEU A 160 -1.88 13.71 8.30
N GLU A 161 -2.71 13.75 7.25
CA GLU A 161 -2.53 14.69 6.12
C GLU A 161 -2.60 16.15 6.57
N ASP A 162 -3.57 16.49 7.42
CA ASP A 162 -3.72 17.83 7.99
C ASP A 162 -2.48 18.25 8.78
N MET A 163 -1.94 17.34 9.60
CA MET A 163 -0.71 17.58 10.37
C MET A 163 0.51 17.83 9.46
N ILE A 164 0.68 17.02 8.41
CA ILE A 164 1.79 17.18 7.45
C ILE A 164 1.69 18.54 6.77
N SER A 165 0.48 18.92 6.34
CA SER A 165 0.21 20.20 5.67
C SER A 165 0.52 21.39 6.59
N ALA A 166 0.11 21.32 7.85
CA ALA A 166 0.38 22.35 8.85
C ALA A 166 1.89 22.50 9.13
N SER A 167 2.64 21.39 9.15
CA SER A 167 4.10 21.43 9.39
C SER A 167 4.89 22.10 8.26
N GLN A 168 4.37 22.06 7.03
CA GLN A 168 5.00 22.69 5.87
C GLN A 168 4.69 24.18 5.76
N ALA A 169 3.49 24.61 6.17
CA ALA A 169 3.07 26.01 6.09
C ALA A 169 3.85 26.96 7.03
N GLY A 170 4.46 26.44 8.10
CA GLY A 170 5.14 27.27 9.11
C GLY A 170 6.57 27.71 8.78
N ALA A 171 7.14 27.29 7.65
CA ALA A 171 8.56 27.53 7.33
C ALA A 171 8.86 28.88 6.66
N ASP A 172 7.87 29.50 5.99
CA ASP A 172 8.11 30.64 5.08
C ASP A 172 7.43 31.94 5.56
N ASN A 173 7.67 32.36 6.82
CA ASN A 173 7.32 33.71 7.27
C ASN A 173 8.33 34.75 6.75
N ASP A 174 8.54 34.81 5.42
CA ASP A 174 9.27 35.89 4.75
C ASP A 174 8.29 37.03 4.45
N GLU A 175 8.20 37.96 5.41
CA GLU A 175 7.38 39.17 5.31
C GLU A 175 7.94 40.11 4.23
N GLY A 176 7.59 39.94 2.94
CA GLY A 176 7.99 40.99 1.99
C GLY A 176 7.85 40.85 0.48
N ASN A 177 7.02 39.96 -0.09
CA ASN A 177 6.78 40.03 -1.54
C ASN A 177 5.30 39.76 -1.90
N ASP A 178 4.57 40.83 -2.20
CA ASP A 178 3.15 40.85 -2.61
C ASP A 178 2.94 40.46 -4.10
N ASP A 179 3.86 39.70 -4.70
CA ASP A 179 3.66 39.21 -6.06
C ASP A 179 2.92 37.85 -5.98
N ASP A 180 1.72 37.80 -6.58
CA ASP A 180 0.71 36.71 -6.61
C ASP A 180 1.21 35.34 -7.14
N ASP A 181 2.35 34.83 -6.67
CA ASP A 181 2.79 33.46 -6.94
C ASP A 181 2.06 32.52 -5.97
N GLU A 182 0.98 31.90 -6.47
CA GLU A 182 0.24 30.81 -5.84
C GLU A 182 1.23 29.69 -5.45
N SER A 183 1.67 29.72 -4.18
CA SER A 183 2.71 28.82 -3.71
C SER A 183 2.17 27.39 -3.79
N ASN A 184 2.78 26.61 -4.68
CA ASN A 184 2.45 25.23 -4.95
C ASN A 184 2.88 24.37 -3.73
N THR A 185 2.11 24.45 -2.65
CA THR A 185 2.29 23.64 -1.45
C THR A 185 2.02 22.18 -1.81
N VAL A 186 3.08 21.39 -1.88
CA VAL A 186 2.99 19.97 -2.28
C VAL A 186 2.42 19.18 -1.11
N THR A 187 1.12 18.96 -1.13
CA THR A 187 0.50 18.10 -0.13
C THR A 187 0.73 16.62 -0.46
N LEU A 188 1.16 15.85 0.54
CA LEU A 188 1.49 14.44 0.38
C LEU A 188 0.29 13.56 0.79
N PRO A 189 -0.30 12.80 -0.14
CA PRO A 189 -1.46 11.96 0.17
C PRO A 189 -1.08 10.72 0.99
N VAL A 190 -1.93 10.36 1.96
CA VAL A 190 -1.84 9.17 2.79
C VAL A 190 -3.05 8.28 2.55
N ALA A 191 -2.83 7.11 1.97
CA ALA A 191 -3.91 6.23 1.54
C ALA A 191 -3.99 4.92 2.32
N VAL A 192 -5.22 4.53 2.68
CA VAL A 192 -5.53 3.19 3.19
C VAL A 192 -5.60 2.20 2.03
N LEU A 193 -4.71 1.20 2.01
CA LEU A 193 -4.66 0.18 0.94
C LEU A 193 -5.58 -1.01 1.20
N SER A 194 -5.55 -1.54 2.42
CA SER A 194 -6.34 -2.69 2.86
C SER A 194 -6.45 -2.73 4.38
N TYR A 195 -7.43 -3.45 4.89
CA TYR A 195 -7.54 -3.77 6.31
C TYR A 195 -7.72 -5.27 6.50
N GLN A 196 -7.23 -5.80 7.63
CA GLN A 196 -7.39 -7.20 8.01
C GLN A 196 -7.46 -7.32 9.55
N GLY A 197 -8.59 -7.81 10.06
CA GLY A 197 -8.82 -7.82 11.50
C GLY A 197 -8.80 -6.41 12.06
N HIS A 198 -8.04 -6.18 13.14
CA HIS A 198 -7.87 -4.88 13.79
C HIS A 198 -6.65 -4.14 13.24
N SER A 199 -6.42 -4.18 11.94
CA SER A 199 -5.19 -3.67 11.34
C SER A 199 -5.46 -3.06 9.98
N ALA A 200 -4.78 -1.96 9.69
CA ALA A 200 -4.85 -1.25 8.43
C ALA A 200 -3.44 -1.16 7.81
N LEU A 201 -3.36 -1.34 6.50
CA LEU A 201 -2.15 -1.10 5.71
C LEU A 201 -2.31 0.26 5.06
N ILE A 202 -1.38 1.18 5.35
CA ILE A 202 -1.39 2.53 4.78
C ILE A 202 -0.14 2.77 3.94
N TYR A 203 -0.23 3.73 3.02
CA TYR A 203 0.84 4.09 2.10
C TYR A 203 0.88 5.61 1.88
N CYS A 204 2.09 6.18 1.86
CA CYS A 204 2.37 7.56 1.54
C CYS A 204 3.65 7.63 0.67
N PRO A 205 3.64 8.32 -0.48
CA PRO A 205 4.78 8.39 -1.41
C PRO A 205 5.84 9.42 -0.94
N THR A 206 6.46 9.18 0.21
CA THR A 206 7.39 10.12 0.87
C THR A 206 8.82 10.10 0.32
N LEU A 207 9.28 8.98 -0.24
CA LEU A 207 10.70 8.83 -0.58
C LEU A 207 11.05 9.58 -1.88
N PRO A 208 12.30 10.10 -1.99
CA PRO A 208 12.77 10.71 -3.23
C PRO A 208 12.93 9.65 -4.34
N THR A 209 12.81 10.07 -5.60
CA THR A 209 12.80 9.17 -6.77
C THR A 209 14.02 8.24 -6.86
N ASP A 210 15.15 8.66 -6.31
CA ASP A 210 16.41 7.90 -6.34
C ASP A 210 16.61 6.95 -5.16
N HIS A 211 15.67 6.90 -4.19
CA HIS A 211 15.83 6.05 -3.01
C HIS A 211 15.71 4.55 -3.37
N PRO A 212 16.62 3.67 -2.90
CA PRO A 212 16.65 2.26 -3.29
C PRO A 212 15.41 1.47 -2.84
N ASP A 213 14.80 1.86 -1.72
CA ASP A 213 13.58 1.24 -1.19
C ASP A 213 12.29 1.91 -1.68
N LYS A 214 12.40 2.98 -2.49
CA LYS A 214 11.23 3.61 -3.09
C LYS A 214 10.46 2.60 -3.90
N PHE A 215 9.16 2.57 -3.68
CA PHE A 215 8.26 1.78 -4.47
C PHE A 215 8.14 2.39 -5.87
N LEU A 216 9.03 1.96 -6.76
CA LEU A 216 8.93 2.27 -8.17
C LEU A 216 7.89 1.35 -8.80
N LEU A 217 6.76 1.95 -9.17
CA LEU A 217 5.77 1.29 -9.99
C LEU A 217 6.37 1.06 -11.40
N ARG A 218 6.98 -0.10 -11.60
CA ARG A 218 7.54 -0.47 -12.90
C ARG A 218 6.40 -0.75 -13.87
N THR A 219 6.06 0.24 -14.69
CA THR A 219 5.32 0.02 -15.92
C THR A 219 6.14 -0.91 -16.82
N SER A 220 5.48 -1.76 -17.60
CA SER A 220 6.14 -2.80 -18.37
C SER A 220 7.18 -2.25 -19.34
N VAL A 221 8.44 -2.55 -19.04
CA VAL A 221 9.61 -2.70 -19.93
C VAL A 221 9.66 -1.73 -21.14
N GLY A 222 10.41 -0.64 -20.99
CA GLY A 222 10.95 0.12 -22.12
C GLY A 222 10.25 1.43 -22.47
N GLN A 223 9.05 1.69 -21.95
CA GLN A 223 8.39 2.98 -22.06
C GLN A 223 8.15 3.57 -20.67
N LYS A 224 8.87 4.66 -20.35
CA LYS A 224 8.62 5.46 -19.15
C LYS A 224 7.13 5.86 -19.17
N ASN A 225 6.38 5.39 -18.18
CA ASN A 225 5.03 5.85 -17.87
C ASN A 225 3.93 5.57 -18.93
N VAL A 226 3.95 4.44 -19.64
CA VAL A 226 2.81 4.04 -20.47
C VAL A 226 2.24 2.71 -19.97
N TRP A 227 0.95 2.71 -19.64
CA TRP A 227 0.18 1.51 -19.28
C TRP A 227 -0.44 0.91 -20.54
N THR A 228 0.38 0.49 -21.48
CA THR A 228 -0.13 -0.38 -22.55
C THR A 228 -0.23 -1.79 -21.98
N ALA A 229 -1.41 -2.40 -22.12
CA ALA A 229 -1.54 -3.82 -21.84
C ALA A 229 -0.48 -4.53 -22.69
N ARG A 230 0.44 -5.26 -22.03
CA ARG A 230 1.47 -6.03 -22.73
C ARG A 230 0.78 -6.86 -23.80
N GLU A 231 1.14 -6.65 -25.07
CA GLU A 231 0.58 -7.42 -26.17
C GLU A 231 0.69 -8.90 -25.82
N LYS A 232 -0.46 -9.59 -25.80
CA LYS A 232 -0.46 -11.02 -25.50
C LYS A 232 0.30 -11.70 -26.64
N PRO A 233 1.25 -12.60 -26.34
CA PRO A 233 1.96 -13.31 -27.39
C PRO A 233 0.93 -14.03 -28.27
N LEU A 234 1.13 -13.97 -29.59
CA LEU A 234 0.32 -14.71 -30.55
C LEU A 234 0.33 -16.20 -30.17
N ARG A 235 -0.87 -16.79 -30.10
CA ARG A 235 -1.05 -18.21 -29.80
C ARG A 235 -1.57 -18.94 -31.03
N ASP A 236 -1.12 -20.17 -31.21
CA ASP A 236 -1.70 -21.07 -32.19
C ASP A 236 -3.09 -21.56 -31.75
N ASP A 237 -3.77 -22.31 -32.61
CA ASP A 237 -5.04 -22.98 -32.37
C ASP A 237 -4.98 -23.99 -31.19
N ARG A 238 -3.78 -24.37 -30.76
CA ARG A 238 -3.51 -25.24 -29.61
C ARG A 238 -3.18 -24.47 -28.32
N GLY A 239 -3.19 -23.14 -28.38
CA GLY A 239 -2.88 -22.27 -27.25
C GLY A 239 -1.39 -22.13 -26.92
N GLN A 240 -0.47 -22.65 -27.75
CA GLN A 240 0.97 -22.49 -27.59
C GLN A 240 1.43 -21.12 -28.10
N ILE A 241 2.46 -20.55 -27.47
CA ILE A 241 3.04 -19.26 -27.91
C ILE A 241 3.82 -19.49 -29.21
N ILE A 242 3.41 -18.80 -30.29
CA ILE A 242 4.11 -18.82 -31.56
C ILE A 242 5.43 -18.06 -31.35
N LYS A 243 6.56 -18.79 -31.39
CA LYS A 243 7.88 -18.17 -31.36
C LYS A 243 8.14 -17.56 -32.73
N GLU A 244 8.34 -16.25 -32.79
CA GLU A 244 8.77 -15.62 -34.03
C GLU A 244 10.07 -16.28 -34.51
N PRO A 245 10.18 -16.60 -35.81
CA PRO A 245 11.41 -17.13 -36.36
C PRO A 245 12.52 -16.11 -36.07
N ARG A 246 13.58 -16.56 -35.42
CA ARG A 246 14.77 -15.74 -35.13
C ARG A 246 15.26 -15.21 -36.48
N GLN A 247 15.15 -13.91 -36.71
CA GLN A 247 15.73 -13.28 -37.89
C GLN A 247 17.23 -13.57 -37.83
N VAL A 248 17.70 -14.44 -38.71
CA VAL A 248 19.11 -14.59 -38.99
C VAL A 248 19.45 -13.35 -39.79
N MET A 249 20.19 -12.42 -39.19
CA MET A 249 20.77 -11.34 -39.98
C MET A 249 21.87 -11.98 -40.82
N ASP A 250 21.67 -12.02 -42.12
CA ASP A 250 22.70 -12.41 -43.07
C ASP A 250 23.86 -11.39 -42.95
N GLU A 251 25.04 -11.88 -42.58
CA GLU A 251 26.31 -11.13 -42.53
C GLU A 251 26.87 -10.82 -43.93
#